data_AF-A0A847X073-F1
#
_entry.id   AF-A0A847X073-F1
#
_cell.length_a   1.000
_cell.length_b   1.000
_cell.length_c   1.000
_cell.angle_alpha   90.00
_cell.angle_beta   90.00
_cell.angle_gamma   90.00
#
_symmetry.space_group_name_H-M   'P 1'
#
loop_
_entity.id
_entity.type
_entity.pdbx_description
1 polymer ?
#
loop_
_entity_poly.entity_id
_entity_poly.type
_entity_poly.pdbx_seq_one_letter_code
_entity_poly.pdbx_strand_id
1 'polypeptide(L)' 'METYDPHKSKTEVRQASPRKMNSRVLVISLVAVVLIFAVLLIIFNTTQPGNI' A
#
# COMPACT_ATOMS: atom_id res chain seq x y z
N MET A 1 28.20 3.78 -19.00
CA MET A 1 27.59 3.15 -17.82
C MET A 1 28.51 2.03 -17.40
N GLU A 2 28.94 1.96 -16.14
CA GLU A 2 29.56 0.72 -15.67
C GLU A 2 28.48 -0.36 -15.69
N THR A 3 28.67 -1.35 -16.56
CA THR A 3 27.68 -2.40 -16.86
C THR A 3 27.48 -3.37 -15.69
N TYR A 4 28.40 -3.38 -14.72
CA TYR A 4 28.38 -4.29 -13.58
C TYR A 4 29.00 -3.63 -12.35
N ASP A 5 28.19 -3.42 -11.32
CA ASP A 5 28.66 -3.03 -9.98
C ASP A 5 28.63 -4.28 -9.07
N PRO A 6 29.79 -4.84 -8.70
CA PRO A 6 29.88 -6.06 -7.89
C PRO A 6 29.40 -5.87 -6.44
N HIS A 7 29.29 -4.63 -5.95
CA HIS A 7 28.78 -4.35 -4.60
C HIS A 7 27.26 -4.31 -4.53
N LYS A 8 26.58 -4.37 -5.68
CA LYS A 8 25.13 -4.28 -5.77
C LYS A 8 24.46 -5.60 -5.39
N SER A 9 23.48 -5.56 -4.49
CA SER A 9 22.76 -6.77 -4.10
C SER A 9 21.89 -7.30 -5.25
N LYS A 10 21.70 -8.63 -5.33
CA LYS A 10 20.83 -9.26 -6.35
C LYS A 10 19.42 -8.65 -6.38
N THR A 11 18.91 -8.21 -5.22
CA THR A 11 17.60 -7.57 -5.07
C THR A 11 17.56 -6.19 -5.70
N GLU A 12 18.65 -5.44 -5.60
CA GLU A 12 18.78 -4.08 -6.11
C GLU A 12 18.99 -4.06 -7.62
N VAL A 13 19.69 -5.07 -8.18
CA VAL A 13 19.78 -5.26 -9.64
C VAL A 13 18.42 -5.65 -10.24
N ARG A 14 17.60 -6.39 -9.48
CA ARG A 14 16.26 -6.83 -9.91
C ARG A 14 15.15 -5.80 -9.72
N GLN A 15 15.36 -4.78 -8.88
CA GLN A 15 14.38 -3.72 -8.71
C GLN A 15 14.50 -2.71 -9.85
N ALA A 16 13.46 -2.67 -10.71
CA ALA A 16 13.38 -1.77 -11.87
C ALA A 16 13.46 -0.27 -11.51
N SER A 17 13.22 0.11 -10.25
CA SER A 17 13.29 1.49 -9.76
C SER A 17 13.75 1.55 -8.30
N PRO A 18 14.85 2.27 -7.98
CA PRO A 18 15.33 2.44 -6.61
C PRO A 18 14.43 3.35 -5.76
N ARG A 19 13.60 4.18 -6.41
CA ARG A 19 12.72 5.14 -5.71
C ARG A 19 11.51 4.48 -5.06
N LYS A 20 11.22 3.20 -5.36
CA LYS A 20 10.14 2.39 -4.76
C LYS A 20 8.77 3.09 -4.74
N MET A 21 8.48 4.00 -5.69
CA MET A 21 7.24 4.78 -5.71
C MET A 21 5.98 3.91 -5.75
N ASN A 22 6.02 2.79 -6.47
CA ASN A 22 4.88 1.86 -6.54
C ASN A 22 4.52 1.26 -5.18
N SER A 23 5.51 1.01 -4.31
CA SER A 23 5.24 0.51 -2.95
C SER A 23 4.56 1.55 -2.07
N ARG A 24 4.93 2.83 -2.24
CA ARG A 24 4.28 3.94 -1.52
C ARG A 24 2.85 4.13 -1.98
N VAL A 25 2.61 4.12 -3.29
CA VAL A 25 1.26 4.19 -3.87
C VAL A 25 0.40 3.02 -3.41
N LEU A 26 0.95 1.80 -3.41
CA LEU A 26 0.26 0.59 -2.94
C LEU A 26 -0.18 0.70 -1.47
N VAL A 27 0.71 1.19 -0.59
CA VAL A 27 0.38 1.33 0.84
C VAL A 27 -0.67 2.42 1.04
N ILE A 28 -0.53 3.57 0.38
CA ILE A 28 -1.48 4.69 0.52
C ILE A 28 -2.86 4.28 0.01
N SER A 29 -2.95 3.61 -1.14
CA SER A 29 -4.23 3.17 -1.70
C SER A 29 -4.89 2.10 -0.85
N LEU A 30 -4.12 1.15 -0.31
CA LEU A 30 -4.63 0.14 0.60
C LEU A 30 -5.23 0.76 1.86
N VAL A 31 -4.51 1.69 2.49
CA VAL A 31 -5.00 2.40 3.69
C VAL A 31 -6.28 3.18 3.38
N ALA A 32 -6.33 3.89 2.25
CA ALA A 32 -7.53 4.63 1.86
C ALA A 32 -8.76 3.72 1.73
N VAL A 33 -8.62 2.56 1.06
CA VAL A 33 -9.71 1.59 0.91
C VAL A 33 -10.18 1.06 2.28
N VAL A 34 -9.24 0.67 3.15
CA VAL A 34 -9.56 0.17 4.49
C VAL A 34 -10.33 1.21 5.30
N LEU A 35 -9.91 2.48 5.28
CA LEU A 35 -10.58 3.57 6.01
C LEU A 35 -12.00 3.81 5.50
N ILE A 36 -12.21 3.76 4.18
CA ILE A 36 -13.56 3.91 3.59
C ILE A 36 -14.47 2.80 4.09
N PHE A 37 -14.03 1.55 4.05
CA PHE A 37 -14.83 0.42 4.54
C PHE A 37 -15.09 0.49 6.04
N ALA A 38 -14.11 0.92 6.84
CA ALA A 38 -14.30 1.11 8.27
C ALA A 38 -15.41 2.13 8.57
N VAL A 39 -15.41 3.27 7.87
CA VAL A 39 -16.46 4.29 8.01
C VAL A 39 -17.82 3.75 7.58
N LEU A 40 -17.89 3.05 6.44
CA LEU A 40 -19.14 2.45 5.98
C LEU A 40 -19.69 1.43 6.98
N LEU A 41 -18.83 0.60 7.58
CA LEU A 41 -19.22 -0.36 8.60
C LEU A 41 -19.75 0.34 9.85
N ILE A 42 -19.09 1.41 10.32
CA ILE A 42 -19.57 2.17 11.48
C ILE A 42 -20.96 2.72 11.20
N ILE A 43 -21.14 3.41 10.07
CA ILE A 43 -22.44 3.99 9.69
C ILE A 43 -23.49 2.90 9.62
N PHE A 44 -23.23 1.82 8.89
CA PHE A 44 -24.14 0.69 8.74
C PHE A 44 -24.62 0.14 10.08
N ASN A 45 -23.70 -0.04 11.03
CA ASN A 45 -24.04 -0.53 12.37
C ASN A 45 -24.85 0.50 13.19
N THR A 46 -24.56 1.79 13.07
CA THR A 46 -25.31 2.84 13.79
C THR A 46 -26.69 3.15 13.21
N THR A 47 -26.91 2.88 11.92
CA THR A 47 -28.18 3.17 11.23
C THR A 47 -29.16 2.00 11.20
N GLN A 48 -28.71 0.80 11.61
CA GLN A 48 -29.57 -0.37 11.67
C GLN A 48 -30.49 -0.30 12.89
N PRO A 49 -31.83 -0.36 12.71
CA PRO A 49 -32.76 -0.41 13.82
C PRO A 49 -32.59 -1.74 14.57
N GLY A 50 -32.16 -1.67 15.84
CA GLY A 50 -31.96 -2.85 16.71
C GLY A 50 -30.51 -3.09 17.17
N ASN A 51 -29.55 -2.24 16.80
CA ASN A 51 -28.20 -2.29 17.37
C ASN A 51 -28.13 -1.37 18.61
N ILE A 52 -28.11 -2.00 19.81
CA ILE A 52 -28.09 -1.47 21.20
C ILE A 52 -28.99 -0.25 21.44
#